data_AF-G2IZ28-F1
#
_entry.id   AF-G2IZ28-F1
#
_cell.length_a   1.000
_cell.length_b   1.000
_cell.length_c   1.000
_cell.angle_alpha   90.00
_cell.angle_beta   90.00
_cell.angle_gamma   90.00
#
_symmetry.space_group_name_H-M   'P 1'
#
loop_
_entity.id
_entity.type
_entity.pdbx_description
1 polymer ?
#
loop_
_entity_poly.entity_id
_entity_poly.type
_entity_poly.pdbx_seq_one_letter_code
_entity_poly.pdbx_strand_id
1 'polypeptide(L)'
;MEEIVLQHAGITLTAPHATVVEALLDRLAAPAPALLTAELVSTSRPPAIGKFWHGEGGIYAGLMRGEDGNPDWHLIVPTDPAAYFTDIAWGGYEHDEPEATHERDGLANTRALVESDVEHPAAEWAAGLFIDGRADFYLPSRRELRLCWVNVPELFVDGYYWSSTQYSPNYAWLQVFGDGYQYYDHKDRQYRARAVRRVLAL
;
A
#
# COMPACT_ATOMS: atom_id res chain seq x y z
N MET A 1 19.96 20.60 31.31
CA MET A 1 18.96 21.13 30.37
C MET A 1 18.81 20.06 29.32
N GLU A 2 17.62 19.49 29.13
CA GLU A 2 17.44 18.44 28.12
C GLU A 2 17.49 19.08 26.72
N GLU A 3 18.31 18.51 25.85
CA GLU A 3 18.55 18.98 24.49
C GLU A 3 18.12 17.90 23.49
N ILE A 4 17.49 18.35 22.41
CA ILE A 4 17.19 17.51 21.25
C ILE A 4 18.35 17.66 20.27
N VAL A 5 18.86 16.52 19.81
CA VAL A 5 19.86 16.43 18.74
C VAL A 5 19.16 15.90 17.49
N LEU A 6 19.07 16.74 16.46
CA LEU A 6 18.54 16.37 15.15
C LEU A 6 19.69 16.18 14.17
N GLN A 7 19.73 15.04 13.49
CA GLN A 7 20.70 14.75 12.44
C GLN A 7 19.99 14.59 11.10
N HIS A 8 20.38 15.41 10.11
CA HIS A 8 19.89 15.27 8.75
C HIS A 8 20.95 15.73 7.75
N ALA A 9 21.19 14.92 6.70
CA ALA A 9 22.14 15.23 5.62
C ALA A 9 23.55 15.66 6.08
N GLY A 10 24.06 15.07 7.17
CA GLY A 10 25.38 15.38 7.73
C GLY A 10 25.44 16.65 8.59
N ILE A 11 24.30 17.31 8.83
CA ILE A 11 24.19 18.47 9.73
C ILE A 11 23.65 17.98 11.07
N THR A 12 24.30 18.41 12.16
CA THR A 12 23.82 18.21 13.53
C THR A 12 23.32 19.53 14.07
N LEU A 13 22.04 19.57 14.44
CA LEU A 13 21.42 20.68 15.15
C LEU A 13 21.11 20.25 16.58
N THR A 14 21.61 21.02 17.53
CA THR A 14 21.35 20.82 18.96
C THR A 14 20.63 22.04 19.50
N ALA A 15 19.47 21.82 20.12
CA ALA A 15 18.69 22.87 20.72
C ALA A 15 18.00 22.40 22.01
N PRO A 16 17.73 23.30 22.97
CA PRO A 16 16.93 22.97 24.15
C PRO A 16 15.52 22.52 23.76
N HIS A 17 14.96 21.55 24.49
CA HIS A 17 13.60 21.04 24.24
C HIS A 17 12.55 22.15 24.10
N ALA A 18 12.59 23.13 25.01
CA ALA A 18 11.63 24.25 25.01
C ALA A 18 11.65 25.03 23.69
N THR A 19 12.83 25.30 23.16
CA THR A 19 13.02 26.03 21.89
C THR A 19 12.47 25.25 20.70
N VAL A 20 12.63 23.92 20.70
CA VAL A 20 12.10 23.06 19.64
C VAL A 20 10.58 23.01 19.69
N VAL A 21 10.00 22.89 20.89
CA VAL A 21 8.55 22.87 21.09
C VAL A 21 7.92 24.20 20.69
N GLU A 22 8.49 25.33 21.10
CA GLU A 22 8.01 26.66 20.70
C GLU A 22 8.09 26.86 19.18
N ALA A 23 9.21 26.48 18.56
CA ALA A 23 9.35 26.59 17.10
C ALA A 23 8.36 25.70 16.35
N LEU A 24 8.03 24.50 16.86
CA LEU A 24 7.02 23.61 16.30
C LEU A 24 5.62 24.21 16.44
N LEU A 25 5.27 24.75 17.60
CA LEU A 25 3.97 25.39 17.83
C LEU A 25 3.79 26.62 16.93
N ASP A 26 4.83 27.45 16.78
CA ASP A 26 4.82 28.59 15.86
C ASP A 26 4.68 28.16 14.39
N ARG A 27 5.31 27.04 14.00
CA ARG A 27 5.17 26.48 12.65
C ARG A 27 3.78 25.91 12.38
N LEU A 28 3.16 25.28 13.38
CA LEU A 28 1.79 24.78 13.30
C LEU A 28 0.75 25.91 13.26
N ALA A 29 1.06 27.05 13.88
CA ALA A 29 0.20 28.24 13.91
C ALA A 29 0.38 29.17 12.71
N ALA A 30 1.52 29.10 11.99
CA ALA A 30 1.78 29.92 10.82
C ALA A 30 0.99 29.43 9.60
N PRO A 31 0.36 30.32 8.81
CA PRO A 31 -0.18 29.93 7.52
C PRO A 31 0.95 29.43 6.62
N ALA A 32 0.79 28.23 6.06
CA ALA A 32 1.79 27.65 5.16
C ALA A 32 2.12 28.63 4.01
N PRO A 33 3.40 28.84 3.68
CA PRO A 33 3.76 29.74 2.59
C PRO A 33 3.13 29.25 1.28
N ALA A 34 2.59 30.16 0.47
CA ALA A 34 1.79 29.84 -0.72
C ALA A 34 2.47 28.90 -1.73
N LEU A 35 3.81 28.86 -1.75
CA LEU A 35 4.61 27.89 -2.53
C LEU A 35 4.49 26.46 -1.98
N LEU A 36 4.52 26.29 -0.65
CA LEU A 36 4.24 25.01 0.01
C LEU A 36 2.80 24.59 -0.28
N THR A 37 1.86 25.53 -0.24
CA THR A 37 0.44 25.28 -0.56
C THR A 37 0.26 24.88 -2.03
N ALA A 38 0.96 25.51 -2.97
CA ALA A 38 0.88 25.16 -4.38
C ALA A 38 1.53 23.80 -4.70
N GLU A 39 2.66 23.46 -4.08
CA GLU A 39 3.26 22.11 -4.18
C GLU A 39 2.36 21.05 -3.53
N LEU A 40 1.77 21.32 -2.36
CA LEU A 40 0.82 20.43 -1.67
C LEU A 40 -0.54 20.29 -2.40
N VAL A 41 -0.95 21.29 -3.17
CA VAL A 41 -2.18 21.24 -4.00
C VAL A 41 -1.92 20.58 -5.35
N SER A 42 -0.68 20.59 -5.84
CA SER A 42 -0.27 19.86 -7.04
C SER A 42 -0.25 18.33 -6.85
N THR A 43 -0.16 17.84 -5.61
CA THR A 43 -0.12 16.41 -5.29
C THR A 43 -1.50 15.79 -5.08
N SER A 44 -2.59 16.59 -5.04
CA SER A 44 -3.92 16.10 -4.68
C SER A 44 -4.76 15.54 -5.83
N ARG A 45 -4.47 15.93 -7.08
CA ARG A 45 -5.26 15.46 -8.23
C ARG A 45 -4.67 14.16 -8.80
N PRO A 46 -5.46 13.07 -8.91
CA PRO A 46 -5.00 11.87 -9.59
C PRO A 46 -4.58 12.19 -11.03
N PRO A 47 -3.43 11.71 -11.50
CA PRO A 47 -3.04 11.84 -12.89
C PRO A 47 -3.91 10.93 -13.78
N ALA A 48 -3.63 10.86 -15.08
CA ALA A 48 -4.25 9.85 -15.93
C ALA A 48 -3.82 8.44 -15.49
N ILE A 49 -4.69 7.44 -15.72
CA ILE A 49 -4.38 6.03 -15.48
C ILE A 49 -3.09 5.65 -16.24
N GLY A 50 -2.20 4.88 -15.59
CA GLY A 50 -0.91 4.49 -16.14
C GLY A 50 0.16 5.59 -16.07
N LYS A 51 -0.13 6.75 -15.47
CA LYS A 51 0.86 7.81 -15.22
C LYS A 51 1.36 7.78 -13.78
N PHE A 52 2.61 8.19 -13.62
CA PHE A 52 3.22 8.35 -12.31
C PHE A 52 2.56 9.50 -11.55
N TRP A 53 2.14 9.22 -10.31
CA TRP A 53 1.57 10.21 -9.41
C TRP A 53 2.69 10.83 -8.59
N HIS A 54 3.17 11.98 -9.07
CA HIS A 54 4.16 12.77 -8.36
C HIS A 54 3.62 13.18 -6.98
N GLY A 55 4.36 12.85 -5.93
CA GLY A 55 3.91 13.04 -4.54
C GLY A 55 3.18 11.86 -3.94
N GLU A 56 2.89 10.78 -4.69
CA GLU A 56 2.34 9.53 -4.15
C GLU A 56 3.16 8.29 -4.49
N GLY A 57 4.34 8.43 -5.12
CA GLY A 57 5.36 7.36 -5.17
C GLY A 57 4.97 6.11 -5.97
N GLY A 58 4.16 6.25 -7.03
CA GLY A 58 3.80 5.12 -7.87
C GLY A 58 2.94 5.47 -9.08
N ILE A 59 2.59 4.45 -9.87
CA ILE A 59 1.71 4.57 -11.02
C ILE A 59 0.25 4.51 -10.57
N TYR A 60 -0.57 5.43 -11.04
CA TYR A 60 -2.01 5.44 -10.76
C TYR A 60 -2.73 4.35 -11.55
N ALA A 61 -3.31 3.38 -10.84
CA ALA A 61 -4.04 2.26 -11.43
C ALA A 61 -5.53 2.55 -11.63
N GLY A 62 -6.13 3.46 -10.88
CA GLY A 62 -7.54 3.85 -11.05
C GLY A 62 -8.29 4.06 -9.72
N LEU A 63 -9.59 4.32 -9.84
CA LEU A 63 -10.49 4.55 -8.71
C LEU A 63 -11.20 3.24 -8.33
N MET A 64 -11.19 2.93 -7.04
CA MET A 64 -11.98 1.88 -6.41
C MET A 64 -13.14 2.51 -5.64
N ARG A 65 -14.32 1.89 -5.74
CA ARG A 65 -15.52 2.37 -5.08
C ARG A 65 -15.55 1.95 -3.60
N GLY A 66 -15.84 2.90 -2.72
CA GLY A 66 -16.16 2.70 -1.31
C GLY A 66 -17.48 1.95 -1.09
N GLU A 67 -17.56 1.17 -0.02
CA GLU A 67 -18.76 0.45 0.40
C GLU A 67 -19.25 0.99 1.77
N ASP A 68 -20.55 0.87 2.03
CA ASP A 68 -21.19 1.26 3.30
C ASP A 68 -20.94 2.71 3.75
N GLY A 69 -20.87 3.63 2.77
CA GLY A 69 -20.64 5.06 3.03
C GLY A 69 -19.18 5.43 3.27
N ASN A 70 -18.26 4.47 3.21
CA ASN A 70 -16.83 4.75 3.14
C ASN A 70 -16.49 5.46 1.81
N PRO A 71 -15.49 6.34 1.81
CA PRO A 71 -15.07 7.04 0.60
C PRO A 71 -14.48 6.09 -0.44
N ASP A 72 -14.56 6.51 -1.71
CA ASP A 72 -13.79 5.89 -2.79
C ASP A 72 -12.28 6.07 -2.52
N TRP A 73 -11.44 5.28 -3.19
CA TRP A 73 -9.98 5.44 -3.09
C TRP A 73 -9.28 5.25 -4.43
N HIS A 74 -8.17 5.95 -4.58
CA HIS A 74 -7.25 5.79 -5.68
C HIS A 74 -6.24 4.69 -5.38
N LEU A 75 -6.12 3.72 -6.28
CA LEU A 75 -5.15 2.63 -6.19
C LEU A 75 -3.85 3.02 -6.88
N ILE A 76 -2.72 2.77 -6.22
CA ILE A 76 -1.39 3.16 -6.66
C ILE A 76 -0.47 1.94 -6.63
N VAL A 77 0.20 1.67 -7.77
CA VAL A 77 1.18 0.59 -7.90
C VAL A 77 2.58 1.18 -7.78
N PRO A 78 3.34 0.88 -6.72
CA PRO A 78 4.70 1.38 -6.54
C PRO A 78 5.62 0.85 -7.64
N THR A 79 6.56 1.69 -8.09
CA THR A 79 7.55 1.31 -9.13
C THR A 79 8.85 0.77 -8.54
N ASP A 80 9.08 0.95 -7.24
CA ASP A 80 10.28 0.45 -6.58
C ASP A 80 10.33 -1.10 -6.65
N PRO A 81 11.49 -1.70 -7.00
CA PRO A 81 11.64 -3.15 -7.06
C PRO A 81 11.29 -3.88 -5.74
N ALA A 82 11.44 -3.23 -4.59
CA ALA A 82 11.08 -3.80 -3.28
C ALA A 82 9.58 -4.09 -3.15
N ALA A 83 8.72 -3.44 -3.94
CA ALA A 83 7.28 -3.68 -3.97
C ALA A 83 6.86 -4.88 -4.84
N TYR A 84 7.81 -5.72 -5.26
CA TYR A 84 7.58 -6.94 -6.02
C TYR A 84 8.33 -8.13 -5.42
N PHE A 85 7.64 -9.27 -5.31
CA PHE A 85 8.19 -10.55 -4.86
C PHE A 85 7.84 -11.66 -5.86
N THR A 86 8.78 -12.54 -6.17
CA THR A 86 8.55 -13.60 -7.19
C THR A 86 7.91 -14.85 -6.63
N ASP A 87 8.37 -15.29 -5.46
CA ASP A 87 8.03 -16.57 -4.87
C ASP A 87 7.78 -16.39 -3.36
N ILE A 88 6.52 -16.17 -3.00
CA ILE A 88 6.10 -15.99 -1.62
C ILE A 88 4.81 -16.76 -1.36
N ALA A 89 4.70 -17.37 -0.19
CA ALA A 89 3.48 -18.07 0.23
C ALA A 89 2.43 -17.08 0.73
N TRP A 90 1.15 -17.42 0.54
CA TRP A 90 0.06 -16.67 1.15
C TRP A 90 0.01 -16.90 2.68
N GLY A 91 0.32 -18.13 3.13
CA GLY A 91 0.45 -18.50 4.55
C GLY A 91 -0.82 -19.05 5.19
N GLY A 92 -0.80 -19.45 6.47
CA GLY A 92 -2.00 -19.95 7.16
C GLY A 92 -2.76 -21.09 6.45
N TYR A 93 -2.06 -22.07 5.86
CA TYR A 93 -2.68 -23.25 5.27
C TYR A 93 -3.47 -24.04 6.34
N GLU A 94 -4.65 -24.55 5.98
CA GLU A 94 -5.62 -25.18 6.88
C GLU A 94 -6.23 -24.26 7.97
N HIS A 95 -5.88 -22.97 7.98
CA HIS A 95 -6.43 -21.97 8.90
C HIS A 95 -7.46 -21.07 8.19
N ASP A 96 -8.62 -20.87 8.81
CA ASP A 96 -9.65 -19.94 8.31
C ASP A 96 -9.33 -18.50 8.70
N GLU A 97 -9.47 -17.55 7.79
CA GLU A 97 -9.23 -16.11 8.03
C GLU A 97 -10.48 -15.34 7.61
N PRO A 98 -11.58 -15.41 8.39
CA PRO A 98 -12.87 -14.86 7.99
C PRO A 98 -12.81 -13.35 7.73
N GLU A 99 -11.92 -12.64 8.43
CA GLU A 99 -11.71 -11.19 8.29
C GLU A 99 -10.87 -10.81 7.06
N ALA A 100 -10.25 -11.77 6.36
CA ALA A 100 -9.48 -11.56 5.14
C ALA A 100 -10.24 -11.97 3.86
N THR A 101 -11.57 -11.92 3.89
CA THR A 101 -12.43 -12.33 2.76
C THR A 101 -12.91 -11.16 1.90
N HIS A 102 -12.49 -9.94 2.19
CA HIS A 102 -13.00 -8.75 1.52
C HIS A 102 -12.55 -8.68 0.06
N GLU A 103 -13.51 -8.53 -0.84
CA GLU A 103 -13.28 -8.61 -2.27
C GLU A 103 -12.62 -7.37 -2.88
N ARG A 104 -12.76 -6.20 -2.23
CA ARG A 104 -12.30 -4.90 -2.71
C ARG A 104 -11.30 -4.24 -1.78
N ASP A 105 -11.39 -4.45 -0.47
CA ASP A 105 -10.51 -3.78 0.49
C ASP A 105 -9.32 -4.68 0.86
N GLY A 106 -8.25 -4.59 0.07
CA GLY A 106 -7.03 -5.33 0.34
C GLY A 106 -6.28 -4.82 1.57
N LEU A 107 -6.50 -3.57 1.98
CA LEU A 107 -5.88 -3.02 3.18
C LEU A 107 -6.52 -3.64 4.42
N ALA A 108 -7.85 -3.77 4.46
CA ALA A 108 -8.56 -4.46 5.52
C ALA A 108 -8.12 -5.93 5.63
N ASN A 109 -8.08 -6.65 4.50
CA ASN A 109 -7.59 -8.04 4.50
C ASN A 109 -6.14 -8.14 4.98
N THR A 110 -5.24 -7.30 4.46
CA THR A 110 -3.82 -7.35 4.83
C THR A 110 -3.63 -7.10 6.32
N ARG A 111 -4.38 -6.16 6.91
CA ARG A 111 -4.36 -5.94 8.36
C ARG A 111 -4.84 -7.16 9.13
N ALA A 112 -5.96 -7.75 8.73
CA ALA A 112 -6.47 -8.96 9.36
C ALA A 112 -5.44 -10.12 9.31
N LEU A 113 -4.77 -10.29 8.18
CA LEU A 113 -3.73 -11.32 8.02
C LEU A 113 -2.49 -11.03 8.89
N VAL A 114 -2.04 -9.78 8.96
CA VAL A 114 -0.90 -9.40 9.82
C VAL A 114 -1.23 -9.55 11.31
N GLU A 115 -2.49 -9.41 11.68
CA GLU A 115 -3.00 -9.55 13.05
C GLU A 115 -3.38 -11.01 13.41
N SER A 116 -3.28 -11.95 12.46
CA SER A 116 -3.60 -13.37 12.68
C SER A 116 -2.58 -14.04 13.62
N ASP A 117 -3.04 -15.12 14.28
CA ASP A 117 -2.20 -15.99 15.12
C ASP A 117 -1.31 -16.93 14.29
N VAL A 118 -1.46 -16.96 12.96
CA VAL A 118 -0.61 -17.73 12.04
C VAL A 118 0.07 -16.81 11.01
N GLU A 119 1.23 -17.26 10.51
CA GLU A 119 2.03 -16.45 9.59
C GLU A 119 1.39 -16.34 8.20
N HIS A 120 1.43 -15.12 7.66
CA HIS A 120 0.99 -14.77 6.32
C HIS A 120 2.08 -13.99 5.57
N PRO A 121 3.12 -14.68 5.05
CA PRO A 121 4.33 -14.03 4.55
C PRO A 121 4.07 -12.96 3.49
N ALA A 122 3.15 -13.19 2.55
CA ALA A 122 2.82 -12.21 1.51
C ALA A 122 2.18 -10.94 2.07
N ALA A 123 1.33 -11.04 3.10
CA ALA A 123 0.67 -9.90 3.72
C ALA A 123 1.66 -9.13 4.62
N GLU A 124 2.43 -9.85 5.44
CA GLU A 124 3.47 -9.29 6.31
C GLU A 124 4.56 -8.58 5.51
N TRP A 125 5.02 -9.19 4.41
CA TRP A 125 5.97 -8.56 3.49
C TRP A 125 5.42 -7.23 2.97
N ALA A 126 4.19 -7.24 2.42
CA ALA A 126 3.61 -6.04 1.82
C ALA A 126 3.40 -4.94 2.86
N ALA A 127 2.91 -5.28 4.06
CA ALA A 127 2.69 -4.34 5.16
C ALA A 127 4.00 -3.81 5.78
N GLY A 128 5.09 -4.59 5.73
CA GLY A 128 6.39 -4.23 6.27
C GLY A 128 7.24 -3.34 5.37
N LEU A 129 6.78 -3.02 4.16
CA LEU A 129 7.54 -2.20 3.21
C LEU A 129 7.70 -0.76 3.69
N PHE A 130 8.92 -0.24 3.53
CA PHE A 130 9.23 1.18 3.69
C PHE A 130 9.95 1.70 2.44
N ILE A 131 9.23 2.45 1.61
CA ILE A 131 9.72 2.94 0.31
C ILE A 131 9.44 4.45 0.24
N ASP A 132 10.46 5.23 -0.12
CA ASP A 132 10.36 6.70 -0.30
C ASP A 132 9.66 7.44 0.86
N GLY A 133 9.93 7.01 2.10
CA GLY A 133 9.37 7.63 3.30
C GLY A 133 7.94 7.19 3.65
N ARG A 134 7.42 6.12 3.03
CA ARG A 134 6.05 5.63 3.18
C ARG A 134 6.00 4.24 3.75
N ALA A 135 4.93 3.91 4.47
CA ALA A 135 4.75 2.65 5.20
C ALA A 135 3.30 2.11 5.13
N ASP A 136 2.51 2.59 4.17
CA ASP A 136 1.08 2.30 3.98
C ASP A 136 0.84 1.30 2.85
N PHE A 137 1.81 0.44 2.57
CA PHE A 137 1.75 -0.61 1.56
C PHE A 137 0.94 -1.81 2.06
N TYR A 138 0.27 -2.50 1.14
CA TYR A 138 -0.52 -3.68 1.47
C TYR A 138 -0.63 -4.64 0.29
N LEU A 139 -1.04 -5.88 0.57
CA LEU A 139 -1.30 -6.88 -0.45
C LEU A 139 -2.72 -6.63 -1.04
N PRO A 140 -2.85 -6.35 -2.35
CA PRO A 140 -4.13 -5.97 -2.95
C PRO A 140 -5.17 -7.08 -2.83
N SER A 141 -6.44 -6.71 -2.70
CA SER A 141 -7.57 -7.65 -2.79
C SER A 141 -7.73 -8.20 -4.21
N ARG A 142 -8.58 -9.22 -4.36
CA ARG A 142 -8.92 -9.82 -5.65
C ARG A 142 -9.39 -8.78 -6.67
N ARG A 143 -10.24 -7.81 -6.28
CA ARG A 143 -10.76 -6.81 -7.23
C ARG A 143 -9.80 -5.64 -7.45
N GLU A 144 -8.92 -5.33 -6.50
CA GLU A 144 -7.83 -4.37 -6.75
C GLU A 144 -6.83 -4.93 -7.77
N LEU A 145 -6.45 -6.21 -7.67
CA LEU A 145 -5.64 -6.86 -8.72
C LEU A 145 -6.35 -6.90 -10.07
N ARG A 146 -7.67 -7.07 -10.08
CA ARG A 146 -8.43 -6.99 -11.33
C ARG A 146 -8.38 -5.59 -11.94
N LEU A 147 -8.46 -4.53 -11.12
CA LEU A 147 -8.28 -3.16 -11.58
C LEU A 147 -6.89 -2.97 -12.18
N CYS A 148 -5.85 -3.45 -11.50
CA CYS A 148 -4.47 -3.43 -12.02
C CYS A 148 -4.36 -4.14 -13.39
N TRP A 149 -4.96 -5.33 -13.54
CA TRP A 149 -4.94 -6.05 -14.82
C TRP A 149 -5.66 -5.30 -15.94
N VAL A 150 -6.78 -4.63 -15.66
CA VAL A 150 -7.53 -3.88 -16.68
C VAL A 150 -6.78 -2.60 -17.10
N ASN A 151 -6.14 -1.91 -16.16
CA ASN A 151 -5.70 -0.53 -16.35
C ASN A 151 -4.20 -0.36 -16.53
N VAL A 152 -3.40 -1.22 -15.90
CA VAL A 152 -1.93 -1.13 -15.88
C VAL A 152 -1.27 -2.53 -15.97
N PRO A 153 -1.72 -3.43 -16.88
CA PRO A 153 -1.15 -4.77 -17.00
C PRO A 153 0.35 -4.76 -17.31
N GLU A 154 0.85 -3.72 -17.97
CA GLU A 154 2.27 -3.55 -18.32
C GLU A 154 3.21 -3.44 -17.11
N LEU A 155 2.68 -3.21 -15.90
CA LEU A 155 3.47 -3.17 -14.67
C LEU A 155 3.72 -4.56 -14.07
N PHE A 156 3.10 -5.59 -14.63
CA PHE A 156 3.11 -6.95 -14.10
C PHE A 156 3.67 -7.90 -15.15
N VAL A 157 4.66 -8.70 -14.74
CA VAL A 157 5.16 -9.81 -15.56
C VAL A 157 4.12 -10.92 -15.55
N ASP A 158 3.92 -11.58 -16.70
CA ASP A 158 3.05 -12.75 -16.83
C ASP A 158 3.26 -13.77 -15.69
N GLY A 159 2.15 -14.16 -15.07
CA GLY A 159 2.15 -15.12 -13.98
C GLY A 159 0.96 -14.93 -13.03
N TYR A 160 1.01 -15.69 -11.94
CA TYR A 160 0.01 -15.73 -10.88
C TYR A 160 0.44 -14.79 -9.74
N TYR A 161 -0.46 -13.89 -9.33
CA TYR A 161 -0.23 -12.95 -8.24
C TYR A 161 -1.20 -13.20 -7.10
N TRP A 162 -0.67 -13.37 -5.89
CA TRP A 162 -1.47 -13.46 -4.68
C TRP A 162 -2.27 -12.18 -4.46
N SER A 163 -3.57 -12.37 -4.21
CA SER A 163 -4.39 -11.35 -3.55
C SER A 163 -4.37 -11.56 -2.03
N SER A 164 -4.77 -10.55 -1.27
CA SER A 164 -5.06 -10.71 0.16
C SER A 164 -6.40 -11.38 0.46
N THR A 165 -7.21 -11.69 -0.56
CA THR A 165 -8.55 -12.26 -0.39
C THR A 165 -8.48 -13.77 -0.21
N GLN A 166 -8.87 -14.25 0.96
CA GLN A 166 -9.05 -15.67 1.23
C GLN A 166 -10.23 -16.25 0.43
N TYR A 167 -10.10 -17.51 -0.02
CA TYR A 167 -11.22 -18.28 -0.57
C TYR A 167 -11.79 -19.28 0.44
N SER A 168 -10.92 -19.94 1.22
CA SER A 168 -11.29 -20.92 2.26
C SER A 168 -10.07 -21.19 3.17
N PRO A 169 -10.16 -22.07 4.18
CA PRO A 169 -9.01 -22.41 5.03
C PRO A 169 -7.78 -22.91 4.25
N ASN A 170 -7.98 -23.53 3.10
CA ASN A 170 -6.90 -24.13 2.32
C ASN A 170 -6.42 -23.25 1.15
N TYR A 171 -7.24 -22.31 0.70
CA TYR A 171 -7.08 -21.65 -0.59
C TYR A 171 -7.19 -20.12 -0.50
N ALA A 172 -6.41 -19.42 -1.30
CA ALA A 172 -6.50 -17.96 -1.47
C ALA A 172 -6.61 -17.59 -2.96
N TRP A 173 -7.14 -16.40 -3.24
CA TRP A 173 -7.36 -15.94 -4.62
C TRP A 173 -6.08 -15.40 -5.27
N LEU A 174 -5.99 -15.65 -6.57
CA LEU A 174 -4.93 -15.25 -7.48
C LEU A 174 -5.48 -14.44 -8.66
N GLN A 175 -4.71 -13.48 -9.15
CA GLN A 175 -4.89 -12.87 -10.47
C GLN A 175 -3.82 -13.39 -11.44
N VAL A 176 -4.24 -13.88 -12.60
CA VAL A 176 -3.34 -14.22 -13.70
C VAL A 176 -3.18 -13.00 -14.60
N PHE A 177 -1.94 -12.53 -14.78
CA PHE A 177 -1.69 -11.34 -15.61
C PHE A 177 -1.53 -11.62 -17.11
N GLY A 178 -1.31 -12.89 -17.50
CA GLY A 178 -1.18 -13.27 -18.92
C GLY A 178 -2.52 -13.28 -19.69
N ASP A 179 -3.64 -13.60 -19.05
CA ASP A 179 -4.95 -13.71 -19.71
C ASP A 179 -6.13 -13.08 -18.93
N GLY A 180 -5.88 -12.59 -17.70
CA GLY A 180 -6.89 -11.94 -16.87
C GLY A 180 -7.78 -12.89 -16.07
N TYR A 181 -7.56 -14.21 -16.17
CA TYR A 181 -8.31 -15.17 -15.39
C TYR A 181 -8.02 -15.01 -13.89
N GLN A 182 -9.03 -15.26 -13.06
CA GLN A 182 -8.87 -15.31 -11.60
C GLN A 182 -9.17 -16.73 -11.12
N TYR A 183 -8.28 -17.27 -10.33
CA TYR A 183 -8.36 -18.63 -9.78
C TYR A 183 -7.98 -18.61 -8.30
N TYR A 184 -8.10 -19.73 -7.60
CA TYR A 184 -7.64 -19.88 -6.23
C TYR A 184 -6.73 -21.09 -6.12
N ASP A 185 -5.72 -21.03 -5.27
CA ASP A 185 -4.81 -22.15 -5.07
C ASP A 185 -4.36 -22.25 -3.62
N HIS A 186 -3.69 -23.36 -3.29
CA HIS A 186 -3.26 -23.67 -1.94
C HIS A 186 -2.35 -22.58 -1.38
N LYS A 187 -2.63 -22.15 -0.15
CA LYS A 187 -1.95 -21.04 0.51
C LYS A 187 -0.47 -21.30 0.82
N ASP A 188 -0.06 -22.56 0.84
CA ASP A 188 1.32 -22.99 1.04
C ASP A 188 2.18 -22.94 -0.25
N ARG A 189 1.55 -22.77 -1.41
CA ARG A 189 2.26 -22.57 -2.68
C ARG A 189 2.86 -21.17 -2.76
N GLN A 190 3.94 -21.07 -3.52
CA GLN A 190 4.64 -19.81 -3.74
C GLN A 190 4.27 -19.24 -5.11
N TYR A 191 3.81 -17.99 -5.09
CA TYR A 191 3.50 -17.20 -6.28
C TYR A 191 4.03 -15.79 -6.13
N ARG A 192 3.78 -14.94 -7.14
CA ARG A 192 4.21 -13.54 -7.11
C ARG A 192 3.35 -12.76 -6.14
N ALA A 193 3.91 -11.70 -5.59
CA ALA A 193 3.15 -10.68 -4.89
C ALA A 193 3.60 -9.29 -5.36
N ARG A 194 2.65 -8.35 -5.42
CA ARG A 194 2.91 -6.95 -5.73
C ARG A 194 2.18 -6.12 -4.70
N ALA A 195 2.91 -5.34 -3.92
CA ALA A 195 2.30 -4.44 -2.97
C ALA A 195 1.64 -3.27 -3.71
N VAL A 196 0.57 -2.74 -3.13
CA VAL A 196 -0.11 -1.53 -3.60
C VAL A 196 -0.24 -0.54 -2.44
N ARG A 197 -0.61 0.70 -2.77
CA ARG A 197 -1.01 1.73 -1.81
C ARG A 197 -2.32 2.36 -2.23
N ARG A 198 -2.98 3.07 -1.29
CA ARG A 198 -4.19 3.83 -1.58
C ARG A 198 -4.18 5.24 -1.01
N VAL A 199 -4.87 6.13 -1.72
CA VAL A 199 -5.19 7.49 -1.27
C VAL A 199 -6.70 7.66 -1.34
N LEU A 200 -7.33 8.14 -0.26
CA LEU A 200 -8.79 8.35 -0.25
C LEU A 200 -9.19 9.44 -1.25
N ALA A 201 -10.27 9.21 -1.98
CA ALA A 201 -10.90 10.21 -2.84
C ALA A 201 -11.92 10.99 -2.00
N LEU A 202 -11.53 12.19 -1.58
CA LEU A 202 -12.33 13.10 -0.74
C LEU A 202 -12.98 14.22 -1.55
#